data_AF-A0AAD6FXF2-F1
#
_entry.id   AF-A0AAD6FXF2-F1
#
_cell.length_a   1.000
_cell.length_b   1.000
_cell.length_c   1.000
_cell.angle_alpha   90.00
_cell.angle_beta   90.00
_cell.angle_gamma   90.00
#
_symmetry.space_group_name_H-M   'P 1'
#
loop_
_entity.id
_entity.type
_entity.pdbx_description
1 polymer ?
#
loop_
_entity_poly.entity_id
_entity_poly.type
_entity_poly.pdbx_seq_one_letter_code
_entity_poly.pdbx_strand_id
1 'polypeptide(L)'
;MAQPNPYLLACDNPSALLELLRSNPAIASSQDEHGYSLLHAASSYGHLDLLRALVKEFNVNANLLDEDGETCLFVAETPKVARCLVEELGVDYNKTNDDGHKAHEKMEADDEFPQVVAYLREVSGAPAAADSSGGPLNAPPPVPGNMQVNIGTMSEQEANAGEMEVDPEFKRRIDELAAREDFNSAATQEQLRDLVMDALSGSSIETADRETRRRVE
;
A
#
# COMPACT_ATOMS: atom_id res chain seq x y z
N MET A 1 -15.08 22.20 -40.33
CA MET A 1 -15.75 21.56 -39.18
C MET A 1 -14.65 21.18 -38.21
N ALA A 2 -14.72 21.63 -36.96
CA ALA A 2 -13.73 21.21 -35.96
C ALA A 2 -13.85 19.68 -35.79
N GLN A 3 -12.73 18.96 -35.82
CA GLN A 3 -12.76 17.55 -35.49
C GLN A 3 -13.14 17.41 -34.02
N PRO A 4 -14.10 16.54 -33.66
CA PRO A 4 -14.52 16.37 -32.29
C PRO A 4 -13.34 15.86 -31.45
N ASN A 5 -13.14 16.46 -30.27
CA ASN A 5 -12.07 16.06 -29.37
C ASN A 5 -12.36 14.63 -28.84
N PRO A 6 -11.50 13.63 -29.12
CA PRO A 6 -11.77 12.24 -28.74
C PRO A 6 -11.84 12.05 -27.22
N TYR A 7 -11.13 12.85 -26.43
CA TYR A 7 -11.16 12.79 -24.96
C TYR A 7 -12.48 13.29 -24.37
N LEU A 8 -13.07 14.34 -24.97
CA LEU A 8 -14.41 14.79 -24.58
C LEU A 8 -15.47 13.74 -24.95
N LEU A 9 -15.33 13.10 -26.11
CA LEU A 9 -16.22 12.01 -26.49
C LEU A 9 -16.08 10.79 -25.57
N ALA A 10 -14.88 10.52 -25.05
CA ALA A 10 -14.68 9.44 -24.07
C ALA A 10 -15.52 9.66 -22.80
N CYS A 11 -15.64 10.90 -22.33
CA CYS A 11 -16.49 11.26 -21.20
C CYS A 11 -17.98 11.19 -21.55
N ASP A 12 -18.40 11.96 -22.56
CA ASP A 12 -19.83 12.28 -22.78
C ASP A 12 -20.57 11.26 -23.65
N ASN A 13 -19.88 10.67 -24.64
CA ASN A 13 -20.50 9.80 -25.63
C ASN A 13 -19.52 8.73 -26.14
N PRO A 14 -19.26 7.69 -25.33
CA PRO A 14 -18.32 6.63 -25.69
C PRO A 14 -18.76 5.88 -26.96
N SER A 15 -20.05 5.81 -27.27
CA SER A 15 -20.55 5.22 -28.51
C SER A 15 -20.13 6.02 -29.75
N ALA A 16 -20.23 7.35 -29.71
CA ALA A 16 -19.74 8.21 -30.78
C ALA A 16 -18.22 8.15 -30.92
N LEU A 17 -17.49 8.01 -29.80
CA LEU A 17 -16.05 7.77 -29.84
C LEU A 17 -15.72 6.46 -30.57
N LEU A 18 -16.42 5.37 -30.28
CA LEU A 18 -16.19 4.09 -30.96
C LEU A 18 -16.42 4.17 -32.47
N GLU A 19 -17.45 4.88 -32.92
CA GLU A 19 -17.67 5.13 -34.36
C GLU A 19 -16.54 5.95 -34.99
N LEU A 20 -16.02 6.94 -34.26
CA LEU A 20 -14.85 7.71 -34.69
C LEU A 20 -13.60 6.81 -34.79
N LEU A 21 -13.36 5.95 -33.80
CA LEU A 21 -12.22 5.03 -33.79
C LEU A 21 -12.32 3.97 -34.90
N ARG A 22 -13.52 3.48 -35.21
CA ARG A 22 -13.74 2.58 -36.37
C ARG A 22 -13.43 3.27 -37.70
N SER A 23 -13.70 4.56 -37.79
CA SER A 23 -13.39 5.37 -38.98
C SER A 23 -11.91 5.75 -39.06
N ASN A 24 -11.25 5.94 -37.92
CA ASN A 24 -9.83 6.29 -37.83
C ASN A 24 -9.15 5.60 -36.61
N PRO A 25 -8.72 4.33 -36.76
CA PRO A 25 -8.18 3.54 -35.65
C PRO A 25 -6.90 4.11 -35.03
N ALA A 26 -6.15 4.94 -35.76
CA ALA A 26 -4.91 5.55 -35.27
C ALA A 26 -5.11 6.46 -34.05
N ILE A 27 -6.35 6.94 -33.82
CA ILE A 27 -6.69 7.77 -32.66
C ILE A 27 -6.72 6.93 -31.36
N ALA A 28 -6.98 5.62 -31.43
CA ALA A 28 -7.23 4.79 -30.26
C ALA A 28 -6.03 4.76 -29.28
N SER A 29 -4.80 4.76 -29.82
CA SER A 29 -3.56 4.77 -29.04
C SER A 29 -2.97 6.18 -28.87
N SER A 30 -3.67 7.23 -29.28
CA SER A 30 -3.19 8.60 -29.11
C SER A 30 -3.23 9.02 -27.64
N GLN A 31 -2.31 9.92 -27.30
CA GLN A 31 -2.21 10.57 -26.00
C GLN A 31 -2.24 12.08 -26.22
N ASP A 32 -2.75 12.83 -25.25
CA ASP A 32 -2.74 14.29 -25.30
C ASP A 32 -1.35 14.85 -24.95
N GLU A 33 -1.27 16.16 -24.73
CA GLU A 33 -0.01 16.85 -24.42
C GLU A 33 0.62 16.40 -23.08
N HIS A 34 -0.18 15.77 -22.21
CA HIS A 34 0.21 15.26 -20.89
C HIS A 34 0.35 13.73 -20.88
N GLY A 35 0.37 13.09 -22.05
CA GLY A 35 0.37 11.63 -22.10
C GLY A 35 -0.97 11.00 -21.71
N TYR A 36 -2.03 11.78 -21.47
CA TYR A 36 -3.31 11.24 -21.06
C TYR A 36 -3.96 10.51 -22.24
N SER A 37 -4.29 9.24 -22.05
CA SER A 37 -4.80 8.37 -23.11
C SER A 37 -6.31 8.15 -23.00
N LEU A 38 -6.94 7.64 -24.06
CA LEU A 38 -8.36 7.26 -24.02
C LEU A 38 -8.64 6.15 -23.00
N LEU A 39 -7.65 5.34 -22.62
CA LEU A 39 -7.78 4.37 -21.53
C LEU A 39 -7.88 5.05 -20.17
N HIS A 40 -7.10 6.11 -19.93
CA HIS A 40 -7.20 6.88 -18.69
C HIS A 40 -8.60 7.52 -18.58
N ALA A 41 -9.07 8.16 -19.64
CA ALA A 41 -10.42 8.73 -19.68
C ALA A 41 -11.50 7.65 -19.42
N ALA A 42 -11.44 6.53 -20.14
CA ALA A 42 -12.42 5.46 -19.98
C ALA A 42 -12.41 4.82 -18.58
N SER A 43 -11.23 4.76 -17.93
CA SER A 43 -11.08 4.29 -16.55
C SER A 43 -11.69 5.26 -15.55
N SER A 44 -11.34 6.55 -15.64
CA SER A 44 -11.86 7.61 -14.75
C SER A 44 -13.38 7.71 -14.82
N TYR A 45 -13.97 7.70 -16.02
CA TYR A 45 -15.44 7.75 -16.17
C TYR A 45 -16.14 6.40 -16.02
N GLY A 46 -15.39 5.32 -15.79
CA GLY A 46 -15.95 3.98 -15.58
C GLY A 46 -16.61 3.34 -16.80
N HIS A 47 -16.21 3.73 -18.01
CA HIS A 47 -16.74 3.22 -19.28
C HIS A 47 -16.12 1.86 -19.63
N LEU A 48 -16.59 0.80 -18.98
CA LEU A 48 -16.09 -0.57 -19.15
C LEU A 48 -16.10 -1.07 -20.60
N ASP A 49 -17.15 -0.76 -21.35
CA ASP A 49 -17.27 -1.21 -22.75
C ASP A 49 -16.25 -0.48 -23.65
N LEU A 50 -15.97 0.79 -23.36
CA LEU A 50 -14.93 1.55 -24.06
C LEU A 50 -13.54 1.00 -23.71
N LEU A 51 -13.25 0.72 -22.45
CA LEU A 51 -12.00 0.07 -22.03
C LEU A 51 -11.77 -1.25 -22.76
N ARG A 52 -12.78 -2.12 -22.78
CA ARG A 52 -12.72 -3.41 -23.49
C ARG A 52 -12.50 -3.22 -24.98
N ALA A 53 -13.19 -2.28 -25.61
CA ALA A 53 -13.03 -2.01 -27.04
C ALA A 53 -11.61 -1.49 -27.35
N LEU A 54 -11.10 -0.52 -26.59
CA LEU A 54 -9.76 0.03 -26.79
C LEU A 54 -8.68 -1.06 -26.78
N VAL A 55 -8.71 -1.96 -25.79
CA VAL A 55 -7.69 -3.01 -25.67
C VAL A 55 -7.96 -4.19 -26.62
N LYS A 56 -9.21 -4.69 -26.71
CA LYS A 56 -9.53 -5.94 -27.43
C LYS A 56 -9.84 -5.72 -28.91
N GLU A 57 -10.49 -4.62 -29.29
CA GLU A 57 -10.85 -4.30 -30.69
C GLU A 57 -9.76 -3.47 -31.36
N PHE A 58 -9.17 -2.49 -30.67
CA PHE A 58 -8.18 -1.58 -31.25
C PHE A 58 -6.73 -1.89 -30.86
N ASN A 59 -6.49 -2.97 -30.11
CA ASN A 59 -5.15 -3.42 -29.70
C ASN A 59 -4.31 -2.34 -29.00
N VAL A 60 -4.95 -1.42 -28.28
CA VAL A 60 -4.25 -0.40 -27.49
C VAL A 60 -3.52 -1.08 -26.33
N ASN A 61 -2.27 -0.67 -26.09
CA ASN A 61 -1.51 -1.15 -24.95
C ASN A 61 -2.20 -0.68 -23.65
N ALA A 62 -2.62 -1.62 -22.80
CA ALA A 62 -3.30 -1.33 -21.55
C ALA A 62 -2.39 -0.62 -20.52
N ASN A 63 -1.07 -0.73 -20.67
CA ASN A 63 -0.04 -0.16 -19.79
C ASN A 63 0.58 1.13 -20.38
N LEU A 64 -0.20 1.92 -21.11
CA LEU A 64 0.23 3.28 -21.49
C LEU A 64 0.40 4.13 -20.23
N LEU A 65 1.44 4.96 -20.25
CA LEU A 65 1.80 5.85 -19.15
C LEU A 65 1.52 7.30 -19.54
N ASP A 66 0.96 8.08 -18.63
CA ASP A 66 0.85 9.54 -18.76
C ASP A 66 2.15 10.25 -18.33
N GLU A 67 2.10 11.58 -18.19
CA GLU A 67 3.25 12.41 -17.81
C GLU A 67 3.77 12.16 -16.39
N ASP A 68 2.94 11.63 -15.50
CA ASP A 68 3.31 11.28 -14.12
C ASP A 68 3.77 9.81 -14.00
N GLY A 69 3.88 9.11 -15.14
CA GLY A 69 4.24 7.70 -15.18
C GLY A 69 3.09 6.80 -14.72
N GLU A 70 1.86 7.29 -14.70
CA GLU A 70 0.69 6.58 -14.21
C GLU A 70 0.04 5.77 -15.32
N THR A 71 -0.45 4.58 -14.97
CA THR A 71 -1.31 3.80 -15.87
C THR A 71 -2.77 4.19 -15.66
N CYS A 72 -3.64 3.78 -16.58
CA CYS A 72 -5.09 3.96 -16.42
C CYS A 72 -5.68 3.33 -15.14
N LEU A 73 -4.95 2.47 -14.43
CA LEU A 73 -5.37 1.94 -13.12
C LEU A 73 -5.32 2.99 -12.00
N PHE A 74 -4.44 4.00 -12.07
CA PHE A 74 -4.30 5.04 -11.05
C PHE A 74 -5.53 5.93 -10.95
N VAL A 75 -6.28 6.09 -12.04
CA VAL A 75 -7.51 6.90 -12.11
C VAL A 75 -8.79 6.07 -11.98
N ALA A 76 -8.71 4.80 -11.57
CA ALA A 76 -9.88 3.93 -11.48
C ALA A 76 -10.72 4.24 -10.22
N GLU A 77 -11.94 4.75 -10.40
CA GLU A 77 -12.78 5.18 -9.27
C GLU A 77 -13.58 4.05 -8.61
N THR A 78 -13.81 2.94 -9.32
CA THR A 78 -14.68 1.84 -8.83
C THR A 78 -14.00 0.48 -8.89
N PRO A 79 -14.31 -0.43 -7.95
CA PRO A 79 -13.72 -1.77 -7.95
C PRO A 79 -14.08 -2.57 -9.20
N LYS A 80 -15.21 -2.25 -9.86
CA LYS A 80 -15.59 -2.87 -11.13
C LYS A 80 -14.63 -2.51 -12.26
N VAL A 81 -14.21 -1.24 -12.31
CA VAL A 81 -13.23 -0.76 -13.30
C VAL A 81 -11.88 -1.39 -13.03
N ALA A 82 -11.40 -1.34 -11.78
CA ALA A 82 -10.14 -1.96 -11.39
C ALA A 82 -10.10 -3.47 -11.72
N ARG A 83 -11.19 -4.19 -11.44
CA ARG A 83 -11.34 -5.61 -11.83
C ARG A 83 -11.26 -5.81 -13.33
N CYS A 84 -11.96 -4.99 -14.11
CA CYS A 84 -11.89 -5.08 -15.56
C CYS A 84 -10.47 -4.84 -16.06
N LEU A 85 -9.78 -3.80 -15.57
CA LEU A 85 -8.41 -3.47 -15.98
C LEU A 85 -7.42 -4.60 -15.65
N VAL A 86 -7.48 -5.14 -14.43
CA VAL A 86 -6.52 -6.15 -13.97
C VAL A 86 -6.84 -7.54 -14.51
N GLU A 87 -8.08 -8.00 -14.37
CA GLU A 87 -8.47 -9.39 -14.69
C GLU A 87 -8.77 -9.59 -16.18
N GLU A 88 -9.39 -8.61 -16.84
CA GLU A 88 -9.78 -8.77 -18.25
C GLU A 88 -8.78 -8.17 -19.24
N LEU A 89 -8.13 -7.06 -18.88
CA LEU A 89 -7.30 -6.27 -19.80
C LEU A 89 -5.80 -6.42 -19.53
N GLY A 90 -5.42 -7.06 -18.43
CA GLY A 90 -4.02 -7.37 -18.12
C GLY A 90 -3.18 -6.13 -17.82
N VAL A 91 -3.77 -5.11 -17.20
CA VAL A 91 -3.02 -3.95 -16.69
C VAL A 91 -2.12 -4.41 -15.54
N ASP A 92 -0.87 -3.98 -15.57
CA ASP A 92 0.13 -4.29 -14.55
C ASP A 92 -0.10 -3.43 -13.31
N TYR A 93 -0.72 -4.02 -12.30
CA TYR A 93 -0.96 -3.37 -11.00
C TYR A 93 0.30 -3.22 -10.14
N ASN A 94 1.44 -3.81 -10.54
CA ASN A 94 2.72 -3.61 -9.85
C ASN A 94 3.52 -2.41 -10.39
N LYS A 95 3.02 -1.77 -11.45
CA LYS A 95 3.67 -0.60 -12.03
C LYS A 95 3.61 0.57 -11.05
N THR A 96 4.77 1.20 -10.85
CA THR A 96 4.89 2.44 -10.06
C THR A 96 4.89 3.66 -10.97
N ASN A 97 4.34 4.75 -10.47
CA ASN A 97 4.44 6.07 -11.09
C ASN A 97 5.84 6.68 -10.85
N ASP A 98 6.05 7.92 -11.31
CA ASP A 98 7.33 8.61 -11.20
C ASP A 98 7.74 8.94 -9.75
N ASP A 99 6.77 9.02 -8.83
CA ASP A 99 7.00 9.13 -7.38
C ASP A 99 7.38 7.79 -6.72
N GLY A 100 7.31 6.68 -7.47
CA GLY A 100 7.62 5.35 -6.97
C GLY A 100 6.46 4.66 -6.25
N HIS A 101 5.24 5.19 -6.33
CA HIS A 101 4.04 4.61 -5.74
C HIS A 101 3.30 3.71 -6.73
N LYS A 102 2.80 2.57 -6.27
CA LYS A 102 1.80 1.77 -7.01
C LYS A 102 0.44 2.45 -6.96
N ALA A 103 -0.46 2.06 -7.87
CA ALA A 103 -1.82 2.62 -7.96
C ALA A 103 -2.56 2.62 -6.60
N HIS A 104 -2.50 1.53 -5.84
CA HIS A 104 -3.17 1.45 -4.54
C HIS A 104 -2.50 2.28 -3.45
N GLU A 105 -1.19 2.52 -3.53
CA GLU A 105 -0.45 3.35 -2.56
C GLU A 105 -0.75 4.83 -2.79
N LYS A 106 -0.80 5.26 -4.06
CA LYS A 106 -1.18 6.62 -4.43
C LYS A 106 -2.61 6.94 -3.98
N MET A 107 -3.57 6.08 -4.32
CA MET A 107 -4.97 6.22 -3.89
C MET A 107 -5.12 6.25 -2.37
N GLU A 108 -4.35 5.43 -1.65
CA GLU A 108 -4.36 5.44 -0.18
C GLU A 108 -3.75 6.70 0.41
N ALA A 109 -2.69 7.25 -0.19
CA ALA A 109 -2.05 8.48 0.27
C ALA A 109 -2.96 9.71 0.13
N ASP A 110 -3.85 9.71 -0.86
CA ASP A 110 -4.81 10.79 -1.10
C ASP A 110 -6.15 10.58 -0.36
N ASP A 111 -6.31 9.45 0.37
CA ASP A 111 -7.57 9.00 0.97
C ASP A 111 -8.70 8.81 -0.07
N GLU A 112 -8.34 8.39 -1.29
CA GLU A 112 -9.24 8.21 -2.43
C GLU A 112 -9.65 6.74 -2.66
N PHE A 113 -10.89 6.53 -3.10
CA PHE A 113 -11.44 5.23 -3.54
C PHE A 113 -11.04 4.01 -2.67
N PRO A 114 -11.39 3.99 -1.36
CA PRO A 114 -10.94 2.95 -0.43
C PRO A 114 -11.34 1.53 -0.83
N GLN A 115 -12.44 1.37 -1.58
CA GLN A 115 -12.88 0.07 -2.10
C GLN A 115 -11.97 -0.45 -3.23
N VAL A 116 -11.38 0.43 -4.03
CA VAL A 116 -10.42 0.08 -5.08
C VAL A 116 -9.10 -0.32 -4.44
N VAL A 117 -8.62 0.45 -3.46
CA VAL A 117 -7.42 0.12 -2.67
C VAL A 117 -7.55 -1.25 -2.03
N ALA A 118 -8.68 -1.55 -1.39
CA ALA A 118 -8.94 -2.86 -0.78
C ALA A 118 -8.84 -4.00 -1.79
N TYR A 119 -9.43 -3.84 -2.98
CA TYR A 119 -9.34 -4.82 -4.06
C TYR A 119 -7.90 -4.99 -4.57
N LEU A 120 -7.18 -3.90 -4.81
CA LEU A 120 -5.81 -3.97 -5.32
C LEU A 120 -4.84 -4.57 -4.30
N ARG A 121 -5.03 -4.34 -2.99
CA ARG A 121 -4.29 -5.04 -1.93
C ARG A 121 -4.56 -6.54 -1.94
N GLU A 122 -5.83 -6.92 -2.06
CA GLU A 122 -6.24 -8.33 -2.16
C GLU A 122 -5.56 -9.01 -3.35
N VAL A 123 -5.57 -8.38 -4.53
CA VAL A 123 -4.96 -8.92 -5.75
C VAL A 123 -3.43 -8.91 -5.69
N SER A 124 -2.82 -7.88 -5.08
CA SER A 124 -1.37 -7.81 -4.90
C SER A 124 -0.83 -8.81 -3.87
N GLY A 125 -1.70 -9.50 -3.12
CA GLY A 125 -1.29 -10.38 -2.02
C GLY A 125 -0.59 -9.64 -0.88
N ALA A 126 -0.76 -8.32 -0.82
CA ALA A 126 -0.19 -7.50 0.24
C ALA A 126 -1.09 -7.64 1.48
N PRO A 127 -0.57 -8.12 2.63
CA PRO A 127 -1.34 -8.09 3.86
C PRO A 127 -1.71 -6.64 4.17
N ALA A 128 -2.96 -6.43 4.60
CA ALA A 128 -3.44 -5.12 5.03
C ALA A 128 -2.43 -4.52 6.02
N ALA A 129 -1.79 -3.42 5.61
CA ALA A 129 -0.88 -2.57 6.36
C ALA A 129 -0.33 -3.18 7.67
N ALA A 130 0.83 -3.83 7.57
CA ALA A 130 1.84 -3.61 8.61
C ALA A 130 2.53 -2.29 8.26
N ASP A 131 2.39 -1.33 9.15
CA ASP A 131 2.95 0.02 9.14
C ASP A 131 4.19 0.22 8.25
N SER A 132 4.08 1.14 7.30
CA SER A 132 5.16 1.65 6.50
C SER A 132 6.07 2.55 7.35
N SER A 133 7.14 1.96 7.88
CA SER A 133 8.38 2.69 8.13
C SER A 133 9.60 1.83 7.81
N GLY A 134 10.28 2.15 6.69
CA GLY A 134 11.67 1.74 6.46
C GLY A 134 11.92 1.02 5.13
N GLY A 135 12.66 1.67 4.23
CA GLY A 135 13.14 1.14 2.95
C GLY A 135 14.14 -0.02 3.05
N PRO A 136 14.77 -0.41 1.91
CA PRO A 136 14.96 -1.80 1.51
C PRO A 136 16.23 -2.42 2.10
N LEU A 137 16.10 -3.55 2.80
CA LEU A 137 17.24 -4.38 3.18
C LEU A 137 17.16 -5.74 2.47
N ASN A 138 17.91 -5.83 1.36
CA ASN A 138 18.76 -6.95 1.00
C ASN A 138 18.28 -8.35 1.45
N ALA A 139 17.54 -9.05 0.57
CA ALA A 139 17.22 -10.46 0.79
C ALA A 139 18.51 -11.30 0.84
N PRO A 140 18.76 -12.11 1.89
CA PRO A 140 19.92 -12.98 1.93
C PRO A 140 19.80 -14.13 0.90
N PRO A 141 20.92 -14.63 0.34
CA PRO A 141 20.91 -15.67 -0.67
C PRO A 141 20.42 -17.02 -0.12
N PRO A 142 19.89 -17.91 -0.98
CA PRO A 142 19.38 -19.21 -0.57
C PRO A 142 20.51 -20.12 -0.05
N VAL A 143 20.24 -20.82 1.06
CA VAL A 143 21.16 -21.77 1.68
C VAL A 143 21.41 -23.00 0.78
N PRO A 144 22.67 -23.47 0.64
CA PRO A 144 22.99 -24.65 -0.17
C PRO A 144 22.48 -25.96 0.45
N GLY A 145 22.13 -26.91 -0.41
CA GLY A 145 21.31 -28.10 -0.14
C GLY A 145 21.91 -29.23 0.71
N ASN A 146 22.71 -28.94 1.73
CA ASN A 146 23.19 -29.95 2.68
C ASN A 146 22.91 -29.62 4.16
N MET A 147 22.00 -28.69 4.44
CA MET A 147 21.59 -28.34 5.81
C MET A 147 20.11 -28.67 6.02
N GLN A 148 19.83 -29.71 6.82
CA GLN A 148 18.48 -30.04 7.26
C GLN A 148 18.10 -29.13 8.44
N VAL A 149 17.18 -28.20 8.19
CA VAL A 149 16.54 -27.42 9.25
C VAL A 149 15.41 -28.27 9.83
N ASN A 150 15.60 -28.81 11.03
CA ASN A 150 14.49 -29.40 11.77
C ASN A 150 13.64 -28.28 12.35
N ILE A 151 12.66 -27.81 11.57
CA ILE A 151 11.52 -27.04 12.09
C ILE A 151 10.68 -28.03 12.92
N GLY A 152 10.97 -28.07 14.21
CA GLY A 152 10.05 -28.63 15.19
C GLY A 152 8.89 -27.65 15.35
N THR A 153 7.68 -28.07 15.01
CA THR A 153 6.46 -27.39 15.42
C THR A 153 6.36 -27.42 16.94
N MET A 154 6.75 -26.33 17.60
CA MET A 154 6.36 -26.12 18.99
C MET A 154 4.84 -26.09 19.04
N SER A 155 4.29 -26.96 19.87
CA SER A 155 2.84 -27.16 20.02
C SER A 155 2.20 -25.95 20.67
N GLU A 156 0.91 -25.73 20.41
CA GLU A 156 0.06 -24.58 20.81
C GLU A 156 -0.09 -24.35 22.33
N GLN A 157 0.78 -24.91 23.17
CA GLN A 157 0.69 -24.84 24.64
C GLN A 157 1.66 -23.85 25.30
N GLU A 158 2.45 -23.09 24.54
CA GLU A 158 3.34 -22.04 25.07
C GLU A 158 2.96 -20.62 24.61
N ALA A 159 1.83 -20.44 23.90
CA ALA A 159 1.29 -19.12 23.55
C ALA A 159 0.62 -18.38 24.72
N ASN A 160 0.77 -18.87 25.95
CA ASN A 160 0.21 -18.26 27.16
C ASN A 160 1.27 -18.07 28.26
N ALA A 161 2.47 -17.62 27.86
CA ALA A 161 3.49 -17.10 28.75
C ALA A 161 3.70 -15.61 28.43
N GLY A 162 2.75 -14.79 28.85
CA GLY A 162 2.79 -13.35 28.63
C GLY A 162 1.71 -12.58 29.38
N GLU A 163 1.10 -13.14 30.42
CA GLU A 163 0.55 -12.30 31.49
C GLU A 163 1.76 -11.70 32.22
N MET A 164 2.31 -10.62 31.63
CA MET A 164 3.12 -9.70 32.39
C MET A 164 2.15 -9.10 33.41
N GLU A 165 2.13 -9.67 34.61
CA GLU A 165 1.48 -9.06 35.77
C GLU A 165 2.11 -7.68 35.94
N VAL A 166 1.46 -6.66 35.35
CA VAL A 166 1.82 -5.27 35.58
C VAL A 166 1.69 -5.07 37.08
N ASP A 167 2.80 -4.70 37.72
CA ASP A 167 2.86 -4.53 39.17
C ASP A 167 1.60 -3.76 39.63
N PRO A 168 0.75 -4.34 40.51
CA PRO A 168 -0.47 -3.69 40.96
C PRO A 168 -0.19 -2.33 41.62
N GLU A 169 1.02 -2.11 42.13
CA GLU A 169 1.45 -0.82 42.65
C GLU A 169 1.71 0.22 41.55
N PHE A 170 2.30 -0.20 40.42
CA PHE A 170 2.53 0.66 39.26
C PHE A 170 1.21 1.13 38.65
N LYS A 171 0.25 0.21 38.49
CA LYS A 171 -1.09 0.54 38.01
C LYS A 171 -1.82 1.53 38.94
N ARG A 172 -1.75 1.30 40.25
CA ARG A 172 -2.34 2.20 41.25
C ARG A 172 -1.75 3.61 41.20
N ARG A 173 -0.43 3.74 41.01
CA ARG A 173 0.25 5.05 40.92
C ARG A 173 -0.11 5.81 39.64
N ILE A 174 -0.27 5.11 38.51
CA ILE A 174 -0.76 5.74 37.27
C ILE A 174 -2.20 6.24 37.45
N ASP A 175 -3.08 5.41 38.02
CA ASP A 175 -4.48 5.80 38.26
C ASP A 175 -4.59 7.01 39.20
N GLU A 176 -3.73 7.12 40.21
CA GLU A 176 -3.67 8.27 41.13
C GLU A 176 -3.23 9.56 40.42
N LEU A 177 -2.21 9.47 39.55
CA LEU A 177 -1.76 10.62 38.75
C LEU A 177 -2.83 11.03 37.73
N ALA A 178 -3.51 10.07 37.10
CA ALA A 178 -4.57 10.30 36.14
C ALA A 178 -5.85 10.90 36.76
N ALA A 179 -6.11 10.62 38.05
CA ALA A 179 -7.27 11.15 38.77
C ALA A 179 -7.11 12.61 39.23
N ARG A 180 -5.91 13.21 39.12
CA ARG A 180 -5.70 14.61 39.48
C ARG A 180 -6.23 15.56 38.39
N GLU A 181 -6.89 16.63 38.81
CA GLU A 181 -7.42 17.68 37.91
C GLU A 181 -6.30 18.42 37.14
N ASP A 182 -5.05 18.34 37.61
CA ASP A 182 -3.86 18.94 37.01
C ASP A 182 -3.00 17.93 36.22
N PHE A 183 -3.58 16.84 35.74
CA PHE A 183 -2.87 15.78 34.98
C PHE A 183 -1.96 16.32 33.86
N ASN A 184 -2.39 17.36 33.14
CA ASN A 184 -1.63 17.97 32.04
C ASN A 184 -0.60 19.02 32.50
N SER A 185 -0.48 19.27 33.81
CA SER A 185 0.55 20.14 34.36
C SER A 185 1.94 19.54 34.15
N ALA A 186 2.93 20.38 33.90
CA ALA A 186 4.31 19.95 33.70
C ALA A 186 4.84 19.08 34.86
N ALA A 187 4.45 19.41 36.10
CA ALA A 187 4.87 18.67 37.29
C ALA A 187 4.24 17.26 37.37
N THR A 188 2.99 17.09 36.95
CA THR A 188 2.28 15.79 36.99
C THR A 188 2.72 14.89 35.83
N GLN A 189 2.98 15.49 34.66
CA GLN A 189 3.56 14.79 33.51
C GLN A 189 5.01 14.34 33.75
N GLU A 190 5.80 15.12 34.49
CA GLU A 190 7.15 14.74 34.92
C GLU A 190 7.11 13.54 35.88
N GLN A 191 6.23 13.57 36.88
CA GLN A 191 6.00 12.44 37.80
C GLN A 191 5.57 11.16 37.06
N LEU A 192 4.71 11.27 36.04
CA LEU A 192 4.29 10.13 35.22
C LEU A 192 5.46 9.57 34.38
N ARG A 193 6.27 10.46 33.79
CA ARG A 193 7.45 10.06 32.99
C ARG A 193 8.49 9.35 33.85
N ASP A 194 8.79 9.86 35.03
CA ASP A 194 9.72 9.21 35.96
C ASP A 194 9.24 7.82 36.38
N LEU A 195 7.94 7.68 36.68
CA LEU A 195 7.33 6.40 37.03
C LEU A 195 7.45 5.37 35.89
N VAL A 196 7.19 5.79 34.65
CA VAL A 196 7.31 4.92 33.46
C VAL A 196 8.77 4.54 33.17
N MET A 197 9.71 5.47 33.35
CA MET A 197 11.14 5.21 33.17
C MET A 197 11.69 4.25 34.23
N ASP A 198 11.22 4.33 35.47
CA ASP A 198 11.58 3.40 36.55
C ASP A 198 11.07 1.98 36.26
N ALA A 199 9.83 1.84 35.78
CA ALA A 199 9.28 0.54 35.38
C ALA A 199 10.02 -0.09 34.18
N LEU A 200 10.44 0.72 33.21
CA LEU A 200 11.26 0.25 32.08
C LEU A 200 12.68 -0.16 32.53
N SER A 201 13.24 0.54 33.51
CA SER A 201 14.57 0.22 34.07
C SER A 201 14.53 -1.03 34.97
N GLY A 202 13.44 -1.24 35.71
CA GLY A 202 13.22 -2.42 36.56
C GLY A 202 12.86 -3.70 35.80
N SER A 203 12.53 -3.61 34.51
CA SER A 203 12.12 -4.74 33.66
C SER A 203 13.24 -5.33 32.80
N SER A 204 14.47 -4.80 32.89
CA SER A 204 15.62 -5.36 32.16
C SER A 204 16.38 -6.38 33.00
N ILE A 205 16.07 -7.66 32.73
CA ILE A 205 17.02 -8.75 32.45
C ILE A 205 18.43 -8.52 33.01
N GLU A 206 18.84 -9.43 33.90
CA GLU A 206 20.24 -9.68 34.23
C GLU A 206 21.12 -9.65 32.97
N THR A 207 21.75 -8.52 32.69
CA THR A 207 22.93 -8.50 31.80
C THR A 207 24.07 -9.11 32.59
N ALA A 208 24.07 -10.44 32.65
CA ALA A 208 25.22 -11.23 33.04
C ALA A 208 26.35 -10.94 32.05
N ASP A 209 27.27 -10.09 32.51
CA ASP A 209 28.72 -10.12 32.29
C ASP A 209 29.17 -11.05 31.14
N ARG A 210 29.33 -10.50 29.93
CA ARG A 210 30.16 -11.14 28.91
C ARG A 210 31.60 -10.66 29.08
N GLU A 211 32.33 -11.38 29.93
CA GLU A 211 33.80 -11.36 29.99
C GLU A 211 34.41 -11.39 28.57
N THR A 212 35.00 -10.28 28.14
CA THR A 212 35.85 -10.23 26.95
C THR A 212 37.18 -10.91 27.28
N ARG A 213 37.33 -12.21 26.97
CA ARG A 213 38.64 -12.85 26.99
C ARG A 213 39.53 -12.30 25.88
N ARG A 214 40.55 -11.55 26.31
CA ARG A 214 41.70 -11.10 25.52
C ARG A 214 42.38 -12.29 24.84
N ARG A 215 42.54 -12.20 23.52
CA ARG A 215 43.39 -13.07 22.73
C ARG A 215 44.85 -12.73 23.05
N VAL A 216 45.57 -13.67 23.65
CA VAL A 216 47.04 -13.62 23.75
C VAL A 216 47.61 -14.31 22.51
N GLU A 217 48.71 -13.73 22.04
CA GLU A 217 49.47 -14.00 20.81
C GLU A 217 49.83 -15.47 20.55
#